data_AF-A0A496PFL9-F1
#
_entry.id   AF-A0A496PFL9-F1
#
_cell.length_a   1.000
_cell.length_b   1.000
_cell.length_c   1.000
_cell.angle_alpha   90.00
_cell.angle_beta   90.00
_cell.angle_gamma   90.00
#
_symmetry.space_group_name_H-M   'P 1'
#
loop_
_entity.id
_entity.type
_entity.pdbx_description
1 polymer ?
#
loop_
_entity_poly.entity_id
_entity_poly.type
_entity_poly.pdbx_seq_one_letter_code
_entity_poly.pdbx_strand_id
1 'polypeptide(L)'
;MKLTKLELLNFKGLKSFAININGDVVIRGDNATGKTTVFDSVCWLLFGKDSLDRADFEIKTLDGGEPIHKVNHEVTGTFTLDEGGTVELKRVYREKYSSPRGGEVTLTGHTTDYFVDGVPKKEKE
;
A
#
# COMPACT_ATOMS: atom_id res chain seq x y z
N MET A 1 -11.43 11.76 12.16
CA MET A 1 -11.38 10.64 11.18
C MET A 1 -11.01 9.33 11.88
N LYS A 2 -11.60 8.19 11.51
CA LYS A 2 -11.24 6.85 12.07
C LYS A 2 -11.14 5.80 10.97
N LEU A 3 -10.13 4.93 11.02
CA LEU A 3 -9.97 3.81 10.09
C LEU A 3 -10.95 2.68 10.45
N THR A 4 -11.78 2.25 9.49
CA THR A 4 -12.79 1.19 9.66
C THR A 4 -12.49 -0.06 8.85
N LYS A 5 -11.68 0.05 7.79
CA LYS A 5 -11.23 -1.09 7.00
C LYS A 5 -9.83 -0.85 6.47
N LEU A 6 -8.99 -1.88 6.48
CA LEU A 6 -7.65 -1.84 5.91
C LEU A 6 -7.42 -3.09 5.07
N GLU A 7 -6.95 -2.90 3.84
CA GLU A 7 -6.68 -3.94 2.86
C GLU A 7 -5.29 -3.73 2.23
N LEU A 8 -4.50 -4.79 2.17
CA LEU A 8 -3.16 -4.81 1.59
C LEU A 8 -3.09 -5.88 0.51
N LEU A 9 -2.39 -5.57 -0.58
CA LEU A 9 -2.03 -6.51 -1.64
C LEU A 9 -0.54 -6.38 -1.94
N ASN A 10 0.21 -7.49 -1.81
CA ASN A 10 1.65 -7.57 -2.02
C ASN A 10 2.48 -6.51 -1.27
N PHE A 11 2.08 -6.06 -0.08
CA PHE A 11 2.77 -4.98 0.62
C PHE A 11 3.76 -5.52 1.67
N LYS A 12 5.05 -5.16 1.54
CA LYS A 12 6.14 -5.43 2.51
C LYS A 12 6.07 -6.83 3.15
N GLY A 13 6.08 -7.85 2.30
CA GLY A 13 6.09 -9.27 2.70
C GLY A 13 4.70 -9.91 2.79
N LEU A 14 3.62 -9.14 2.91
CA LEU A 14 2.26 -9.66 2.94
C LEU A 14 1.68 -9.74 1.53
N LYS A 15 1.44 -10.97 1.04
CA LYS A 15 0.77 -11.20 -0.26
C LYS A 15 -0.66 -10.66 -0.26
N SER A 16 -1.40 -10.86 0.83
CA SER A 16 -2.72 -10.27 1.06
C SER A 16 -3.01 -10.17 2.55
N PHE A 17 -3.69 -9.09 2.96
CA PHE A 17 -4.21 -8.92 4.31
C PHE A 17 -5.46 -8.03 4.26
N ALA A 18 -6.47 -8.34 5.07
CA ALA A 18 -7.67 -7.52 5.19
C ALA A 18 -8.20 -7.57 6.63
N ILE A 19 -8.63 -6.42 7.14
CA ILE A 19 -9.25 -6.32 8.47
C ILE A 19 -10.35 -5.27 8.47
N ASN A 20 -11.47 -5.60 9.10
CA ASN A 20 -12.50 -4.64 9.47
C ASN A 20 -12.29 -4.23 10.93
N ILE A 21 -12.32 -2.93 11.21
CA ILE A 21 -12.02 -2.33 12.50
C ILE A 21 -13.31 -1.77 13.09
N ASN A 22 -13.82 -2.45 14.10
CA ASN A 22 -15.00 -2.04 14.85
C ASN A 22 -14.60 -1.81 16.32
N GLY A 23 -14.06 -0.62 16.61
CA GLY A 23 -13.47 -0.28 17.91
C GLY A 23 -11.98 -0.56 17.95
N ASP A 24 -11.46 -0.89 19.14
CA ASP A 24 -10.03 -1.12 19.33
C ASP A 24 -9.60 -2.49 18.80
N VAL A 25 -8.47 -2.52 18.09
CA VAL A 25 -7.89 -3.74 17.51
C VAL A 25 -6.47 -3.92 18.03
N VAL A 26 -6.15 -5.17 18.40
CA VAL A 26 -4.81 -5.55 18.86
C VAL A 26 -4.24 -6.62 17.93
N ILE A 27 -3.13 -6.31 17.27
CA ILE A 27 -2.42 -7.23 16.37
C ILE A 27 -1.23 -7.85 17.10
N ARG A 28 -1.20 -9.19 17.21
CA ARG A 28 -0.16 -9.96 17.91
C ARG A 28 0.38 -11.09 17.04
N GLY A 29 1.58 -11.55 17.36
CA GLY A 29 2.29 -12.60 16.63
C GLY A 29 3.80 -12.50 16.86
N ASP A 30 4.54 -13.49 16.36
CA ASP A 30 6.00 -13.55 16.51
C ASP A 30 6.73 -12.47 15.69
N ASN A 31 8.03 -12.30 15.92
CA ASN A 31 8.83 -11.39 15.11
C ASN A 31 8.79 -11.77 13.63
N ALA A 32 8.86 -10.77 12.75
CA ALA A 32 8.81 -10.93 11.29
C ALA A 32 7.51 -11.52 10.69
N THR A 33 6.40 -11.60 11.45
CA THR A 33 5.10 -12.11 10.94
C THR A 33 4.19 -11.05 10.31
N GLY A 34 4.70 -9.83 10.08
CA GLY A 34 3.95 -8.76 9.40
C GLY A 34 3.23 -7.77 10.32
N LYS A 35 3.41 -7.83 11.65
CA LYS A 35 2.84 -6.83 12.58
C LYS A 35 3.24 -5.39 12.22
N THR A 36 4.53 -5.16 12.03
CA THR A 36 5.07 -3.85 11.62
C THR A 36 4.59 -3.48 10.22
N THR A 37 4.48 -4.46 9.30
CA THR A 37 3.94 -4.25 7.96
C THR A 37 2.54 -3.68 7.98
N VAL A 38 1.66 -4.16 8.86
CA VAL A 38 0.29 -3.62 8.98
C VAL A 38 0.33 -2.16 9.41
N PHE A 39 1.15 -1.80 10.41
CA PHE A 39 1.27 -0.40 10.84
C PHE A 39 1.90 0.49 9.77
N ASP A 40 2.99 0.03 9.14
CA ASP A 40 3.67 0.73 8.04
C ASP A 40 2.73 0.99 6.85
N SER A 41 1.79 0.09 6.58
CA SER A 41 0.82 0.27 5.50
C SER A 41 -0.05 1.52 5.71
N VAL A 42 -0.47 1.79 6.94
CA VAL A 42 -1.25 2.99 7.29
C VAL A 42 -0.39 4.23 7.16
N CYS A 43 0.85 4.21 7.67
CA CYS A 43 1.80 5.32 7.51
C CYS A 43 2.07 5.61 6.03
N TRP A 44 2.21 4.58 5.21
CA TRP A 44 2.50 4.72 3.79
C TRP A 44 1.31 5.23 2.98
N LEU A 45 0.11 4.72 3.30
CA LEU A 45 -1.13 5.17 2.70
C LEU A 45 -1.33 6.68 2.92
N LEU A 46 -1.11 7.16 4.14
CA LEU A 46 -1.38 8.55 4.52
C LEU A 46 -0.23 9.51 4.22
N PHE A 47 1.02 9.05 4.34
CA PHE A 47 2.19 9.95 4.36
C PHE A 47 3.31 9.53 3.40
N GLY A 48 3.23 8.34 2.80
CA GLY A 48 4.29 7.81 1.92
C GLY A 48 5.57 7.43 2.64
N LYS A 49 5.49 7.22 3.95
CA LYS A 49 6.62 6.82 4.78
C LYS A 49 6.28 5.58 5.60
N ASP A 50 7.29 4.90 6.10
CA ASP A 50 7.10 3.85 7.09
C ASP A 50 6.99 4.39 8.52
N SER A 51 6.82 3.51 9.49
CA SER A 51 6.74 3.86 10.92
C SER A 51 8.02 4.45 11.52
N LEU A 52 9.13 4.44 10.78
CA LEU A 52 10.40 5.05 11.17
C LEU A 52 10.66 6.37 10.42
N ASP A 53 9.63 6.94 9.79
CA ASP A 53 9.67 8.19 9.01
C ASP A 53 10.57 8.13 7.75
N ARG A 54 10.84 6.93 7.22
CA ARG A 54 11.63 6.74 6.00
C ARG A 54 10.72 6.72 4.78
N ALA A 55 11.11 7.44 3.72
CA ALA A 55 10.40 7.45 2.44
C ALA A 55 10.95 6.39 1.46
N ASP A 56 12.17 5.94 1.66
CA ASP A 56 12.95 5.03 0.80
C ASP A 56 13.02 3.61 1.38
N PHE A 57 11.89 3.08 1.84
CA PHE A 57 11.81 1.74 2.41
C PHE A 57 11.32 0.69 1.39
N GLU A 58 11.61 -0.58 1.67
CA GLU A 58 11.21 -1.69 0.81
C GLU A 58 9.69 -1.92 0.87
N ILE A 59 9.00 -1.49 -0.19
CA ILE A 59 7.55 -1.67 -0.37
C ILE A 59 7.25 -3.06 -0.96
N LYS A 60 8.15 -3.59 -1.80
CA LYS A 60 7.85 -4.80 -2.57
C LYS A 60 7.81 -6.03 -1.66
N THR A 61 6.86 -6.91 -1.94
CA THR A 61 6.88 -8.26 -1.36
C THR A 61 7.91 -9.10 -2.08
N LEU A 62 8.72 -9.82 -1.30
CA LEU A 62 9.74 -10.73 -1.79
C LEU A 62 9.21 -12.17 -1.74
N ASP A 63 9.49 -12.96 -2.77
CA ASP A 63 9.23 -14.39 -2.85
C ASP A 63 10.57 -15.10 -3.03
N GLY A 64 11.00 -15.88 -2.04
CA GLY A 64 12.33 -16.52 -2.08
C GLY A 64 13.52 -15.54 -2.05
N GLY A 65 13.30 -14.28 -1.61
CA GLY A 65 14.33 -13.24 -1.58
C GLY A 65 14.29 -12.28 -2.77
N GLU A 66 13.51 -12.59 -3.81
CA GLU A 66 13.39 -11.76 -5.01
C GLU A 66 12.07 -10.99 -5.02
N PRO A 67 12.03 -9.72 -5.49
CA PRO A 67 10.79 -8.99 -5.60
C PRO A 67 9.78 -9.65 -6.53
N ILE A 68 8.52 -9.69 -6.14
CA ILE A 68 7.44 -10.10 -7.04
C ILE A 68 7.28 -9.00 -8.10
N HIS A 69 7.62 -9.32 -9.35
CA HIS A 69 7.54 -8.40 -10.47
C HIS A 69 6.16 -8.38 -11.13
N LYS A 70 5.85 -7.30 -11.87
CA LYS A 70 4.61 -7.14 -12.66
C LYS A 70 3.33 -7.27 -11.84
N VAL A 71 3.38 -6.97 -10.54
CA VAL A 71 2.21 -6.89 -9.65
C VAL A 71 2.05 -5.48 -9.11
N ASN A 72 0.84 -5.21 -8.62
CA ASN A 72 0.59 -4.03 -7.82
C ASN A 72 0.91 -4.32 -6.36
N HIS A 73 1.51 -3.32 -5.71
CA HIS A 73 1.65 -3.21 -4.26
C HIS A 73 0.64 -2.17 -3.80
N GLU A 74 -0.41 -2.60 -3.12
CA GLU A 74 -1.58 -1.76 -2.84
C GLU A 74 -1.84 -1.70 -1.34
N VAL A 75 -2.24 -0.51 -0.88
CA VAL A 75 -2.86 -0.31 0.42
C VAL A 75 -4.13 0.49 0.21
N THR A 76 -5.24 -0.02 0.74
CA THR A 76 -6.54 0.65 0.75
C THR A 76 -7.00 0.79 2.20
N GLY A 77 -7.41 2.00 2.58
CA GLY A 77 -7.98 2.29 3.88
C GLY A 77 -9.32 2.99 3.73
N THR A 78 -10.36 2.46 4.35
CA THR A 78 -11.67 3.13 4.47
C THR A 78 -11.72 3.84 5.81
N PHE A 79 -12.09 5.11 5.81
CA PHE A 79 -12.15 5.95 6.99
C PHE A 79 -13.54 6.58 7.14
N THR A 80 -14.01 6.72 8.37
CA THR A 80 -15.16 7.58 8.70
C THR A 80 -14.69 9.00 8.95
N LEU A 81 -15.41 9.97 8.39
CA LEU A 81 -15.16 11.40 8.60
C LEU A 81 -15.92 11.90 9.84
N ASP A 82 -15.42 12.97 10.47
CA ASP A 82 -16.01 13.50 11.70
C ASP A 82 -17.38 14.18 11.45
N GLU A 83 -17.57 14.72 10.24
CA GLU A 83 -18.84 15.29 9.75
C GLU A 83 -19.85 14.23 9.26
N GLY A 84 -19.48 12.95 9.33
CA GLY A 84 -20.27 11.83 8.83
C GLY A 84 -19.83 11.36 7.44
N GLY A 85 -20.28 10.16 7.06
CA GLY A 85 -19.87 9.52 5.81
C GLY A 85 -18.51 8.81 5.90
N THR A 86 -18.07 8.30 4.75
CA THR A 86 -16.83 7.53 4.62
C THR A 86 -16.02 8.01 3.42
N VAL A 87 -14.71 7.90 3.52
CA VAL A 87 -13.77 8.08 2.40
C VAL A 87 -12.91 6.83 2.26
N GLU A 88 -12.73 6.35 1.05
CA GLU A 88 -11.74 5.32 0.71
C GLU A 88 -10.49 5.98 0.13
N LEU A 89 -9.35 5.75 0.77
CA LEU A 89 -8.05 6.13 0.25
C LEU A 89 -7.34 4.89 -0.26
N LYS A 90 -6.76 4.96 -1.45
CA LYS A 90 -5.96 3.87 -2.01
C LYS A 90 -4.67 4.42 -2.61
N ARG A 91 -3.58 3.73 -2.33
CA ARG A 91 -2.26 3.98 -2.91
C ARG A 91 -1.73 2.72 -3.56
N VAL A 92 -1.27 2.85 -4.81
CA VAL A 92 -0.79 1.74 -5.64
C VAL A 92 0.62 2.04 -6.10
N TYR A 93 1.57 1.21 -5.72
CA TYR A 93 2.94 1.22 -6.23
C TYR A 93 3.14 0.06 -7.20
N ARG A 94 3.69 0.35 -8.38
CA ARG A 94 3.91 -0.67 -9.42
C ARG A 94 5.09 -0.35 -10.31
N GLU A 95 5.59 -1.40 -10.93
CA GLU A 95 6.65 -1.34 -11.93
C GLU A 95 6.14 -0.75 -13.25
N LYS A 96 6.95 0.12 -13.84
CA LYS A 96 6.68 0.71 -15.15
C LYS A 96 7.56 0.02 -16.19
N TYR A 97 6.92 -0.60 -17.17
CA TYR A 97 7.60 -1.23 -18.29
C TYR A 97 7.40 -0.44 -19.57
N SER A 98 8.40 -0.48 -20.45
CA SER A 98 8.26 0.06 -21.81
C SER A 98 8.89 -0.87 -22.83
N SER A 99 8.35 -0.84 -24.04
CA SER A 99 8.93 -1.49 -25.22
C SER A 99 9.13 -0.42 -26.29
N PRO A 100 10.31 0.21 -26.35
CA PRO A 100 10.61 1.17 -27.39
C PRO A 100 10.56 0.49 -28.76
N ARG A 101 9.65 0.95 -29.63
CA ARG A 101 9.52 0.51 -31.03
C ARG A 101 9.23 -0.98 -31.22
N GLY A 102 8.48 -1.60 -30.30
CA GLY A 102 8.09 -3.01 -30.40
C GLY A 102 9.24 -4.00 -30.09
N GLY A 103 10.33 -3.52 -29.48
CA GLY A 103 11.42 -4.35 -28.98
C GLY A 103 11.11 -5.03 -27.65
N GLU A 104 12.15 -5.49 -26.97
CA GLU A 104 12.03 -6.16 -25.67
C GLU A 104 11.37 -5.26 -24.60
N VAL A 105 10.48 -5.85 -23.79
CA VAL A 105 9.82 -5.16 -22.68
C VAL A 105 10.81 -5.06 -21.53
N THR A 106 11.22 -3.83 -21.20
CA THR A 106 12.21 -3.57 -20.14
C THR A 106 11.59 -2.79 -18.98
N LEU A 107 12.06 -3.06 -17.77
CA LEU A 107 11.70 -2.27 -16.59
C LEU A 107 12.33 -0.88 -16.74
N THR A 108 11.50 0.16 -16.71
CA THR A 108 11.92 1.57 -16.89
C THR A 108 11.82 2.41 -15.63
N GLY A 109 11.25 1.87 -14.56
CA GLY A 109 11.12 2.56 -13.28
C GLY A 109 9.87 2.11 -12.54
N HIS A 110 9.36 3.00 -11.70
CA HIS A 110 8.20 2.76 -10.85
C HIS A 110 7.24 3.95 -10.91
N THR A 111 5.95 3.68 -10.67
CA THR A 111 4.94 4.71 -10.51
C THR A 111 4.16 4.48 -9.22
N THR A 112 3.69 5.57 -8.63
CA THR A 112 2.74 5.54 -7.53
C THR A 112 1.47 6.26 -7.96
N ASP A 113 0.36 5.55 -7.92
CA ASP A 113 -0.96 6.07 -8.28
C ASP A 113 -1.81 6.20 -7.00
N TYR A 114 -2.59 7.28 -6.90
CA TYR A 114 -3.41 7.61 -5.75
C TYR A 114 -4.88 7.64 -6.15
N PHE A 115 -5.76 7.19 -5.26
CA PHE A 115 -7.20 7.18 -5.49
C PHE A 115 -7.95 7.62 -4.24
N VAL A 116 -9.01 8.41 -4.45
CA VAL A 116 -9.98 8.80 -3.41
C VAL A 116 -11.36 8.38 -3.91
N ASP A 117 -12.04 7.50 -3.17
CA ASP A 117 -13.31 6.89 -3.56
C ASP A 117 -13.29 6.30 -4.99
N GLY A 118 -12.18 5.63 -5.33
CA GLY A 118 -11.93 5.05 -6.65
C GLY A 118 -11.57 6.06 -7.74
N VAL A 119 -11.60 7.37 -7.48
CA VAL A 119 -11.24 8.42 -8.44
C VAL A 119 -9.72 8.68 -8.39
N PRO A 120 -8.98 8.60 -9.51
CA PRO A 120 -7.55 8.89 -9.54
C PRO A 120 -7.23 10.34 -9.14
N LYS A 121 -6.18 10.52 -8.34
CA LYS A 121 -5.69 11.81 -7.86
C LYS A 121 -4.18 11.95 -8.05
N LYS A 122 -3.72 13.20 -8.09
CA LYS A 122 -2.27 13.51 -8.05
C LYS A 122 -1.81 13.61 -6.60
N GLU A 123 -0.54 13.30 -6.36
CA GLU A 123 0.09 13.37 -5.02
C GLU A 123 -0.02 14.74 -4.33
N LYS A 124 -0.17 15.82 -5.10
CA LYS A 124 -0.20 17.21 -4.61
C LYS A 124 -1.60 17.83 -4.58
N GLU A 125 -2.65 17.06 -4.85
CA GLU A 125 -4.04 17.47 -4.62
C GLU A 125 -4.49 17.06 -3.21
#